data_AF-A0A2V2S2S0-F1
#
_entry.id   AF-A0A2V2S2S0-F1
#
_cell.length_a   1.000
_cell.length_b   1.000
_cell.length_c   1.000
_cell.angle_alpha   90.00
_cell.angle_beta   90.00
_cell.angle_gamma   90.00
#
_symmetry.space_group_name_H-M   'P 1'
#
loop_
_entity.id
_entity.type
_entity.pdbx_description
1 polymer ?
#
loop_
_entity_poly.entity_id
_entity_poly.type
_entity_poly.pdbx_seq_one_letter_code
_entity_poly.pdbx_strand_id
1 'polypeptide(L)'
;MTTEEQIQSFRTAYATLRSEIGKVIVGHEGIVEGTLIALFAGGHVLLEGVPGLGKTLLIRTLSEVLDLSFSRIQFTPDLMPADILGTNIVMEIPGGRREFQFQRGPIFAHLVLSDEINRATPKTQSALLEAMQEHQVTAGGELRKLAEPFFVMATQNPIDQEGTYPLPEAQLDRFFFKILVGYPNAEELTEVLTRTTAGVRAQVSKVLDGGTLMQLMDLVREVPVASHVKDYAVRLVLATHPRTDTAAPIASQYLRFGSSPRGAQTLILAGKVRALIDGRFNVSFDDIEAVAPSALRHRLILNFEAEAEGITTDHIIAQVLKDVPRDAAVLTS
;
A
#
# COMPACT_ATOMS: atom_id res chain seq x y z
N MET A 1 14.87 4.83 25.89
CA MET A 1 13.89 5.90 25.69
C MET A 1 12.63 5.51 26.44
N THR A 2 11.96 6.47 27.07
CA THR A 2 10.59 6.26 27.57
C THR A 2 9.64 6.07 26.38
N THR A 3 8.47 5.46 26.60
CA THR A 3 7.46 5.32 25.53
C THR A 3 7.06 6.68 24.94
N GLU A 4 6.99 7.73 25.78
CA GLU A 4 6.69 9.10 25.34
C GLU A 4 7.77 9.66 24.41
N GLU A 5 9.06 9.45 24.72
CA GLU A 5 10.18 9.85 23.85
C GLU A 5 10.14 9.13 22.49
N GLN A 6 9.81 7.83 22.48
CA GLN A 6 9.70 7.06 21.24
C GLN A 6 8.56 7.56 20.34
N ILE A 7 7.39 7.84 20.92
CA ILE A 7 6.24 8.38 20.19
C ILE A 7 6.55 9.77 19.65
N GLN A 8 7.16 10.64 20.46
CA GLN A 8 7.53 11.98 20.01
C GLN A 8 8.59 11.94 18.90
N SER A 9 9.54 11.00 18.98
CA SER A 9 10.51 10.73 17.92
C SER A 9 9.81 10.30 16.63
N PHE A 10 8.87 9.35 16.70
CA PHE A 10 8.08 8.90 15.55
C PHE A 10 7.31 10.06 14.91
N ARG A 11 6.59 10.85 15.72
CA ARG A 11 5.80 11.99 15.25
C ARG A 11 6.67 13.03 14.56
N THR A 12 7.84 13.33 15.12
CA THR A 12 8.80 14.27 14.55
C THR A 12 9.36 13.75 13.23
N ALA A 13 9.75 12.48 13.17
CA ALA A 13 10.22 11.83 11.96
C ALA A 13 9.15 11.85 10.85
N TYR A 14 7.91 11.46 11.18
CA TYR A 14 6.78 11.48 10.25
C TYR A 14 6.49 12.89 9.72
N ALA A 15 6.42 13.89 10.60
CA ALA A 15 6.15 15.27 10.20
C ALA A 15 7.27 15.82 9.29
N THR A 16 8.52 15.51 9.59
CA THR A 16 9.68 15.90 8.78
C THR A 16 9.64 15.22 7.41
N LEU A 17 9.37 13.92 7.37
CA LEU A 17 9.19 13.18 6.11
C LEU A 17 8.08 13.77 5.24
N ARG A 18 6.90 13.99 5.82
CA ARG A 18 5.76 14.59 5.10
C ARG A 18 6.12 15.97 4.57
N SER A 19 6.80 16.79 5.36
CA SER A 19 7.25 18.12 4.96
C SER A 19 8.26 18.08 3.81
N GLU A 20 9.26 17.18 3.86
CA GLU A 20 10.25 17.04 2.77
C GLU A 20 9.57 16.57 1.47
N ILE A 21 8.66 15.60 1.55
CA ILE A 21 7.91 15.11 0.40
C ILE A 21 7.02 16.22 -0.18
N GLY A 22 6.39 17.03 0.68
CA GLY A 22 5.53 18.16 0.27
C GLY A 22 6.26 19.30 -0.46
N LYS A 23 7.60 19.34 -0.40
CA LYS A 23 8.40 20.25 -1.25
C LYS A 23 8.33 19.87 -2.73
N VAL A 24 8.16 18.59 -3.02
CA VAL A 24 8.17 18.04 -4.38
C VAL A 24 6.75 17.67 -4.84
N ILE A 25 5.96 17.06 -3.96
CA ILE A 25 4.63 16.56 -4.26
C ILE A 25 3.57 17.56 -3.78
N VAL A 26 2.70 17.97 -4.69
CA VAL A 26 1.65 18.98 -4.47
C VAL A 26 0.28 18.37 -4.75
N GLY A 27 -0.73 18.72 -3.96
CA GLY A 27 -2.13 18.34 -4.22
C GLY A 27 -2.47 16.87 -4.07
N HIS A 28 -1.61 16.12 -3.38
CA HIS A 28 -1.73 14.67 -3.23
C HIS A 28 -1.53 14.24 -1.78
N GLU A 29 -1.98 15.06 -0.83
CA GLU A 29 -1.77 14.83 0.59
C GLU A 29 -2.29 13.46 1.05
N GLY A 30 -3.50 13.07 0.62
CA GLY A 30 -4.06 11.76 0.95
C GLY A 30 -3.26 10.58 0.38
N ILE A 31 -2.61 10.75 -0.78
CA ILE A 31 -1.74 9.72 -1.37
C ILE A 31 -0.44 9.62 -0.57
N VAL A 32 0.15 10.76 -0.21
CA VAL A 32 1.37 10.82 0.60
C VAL A 32 1.11 10.20 1.97
N GLU A 33 0.04 10.61 2.65
CA GLU A 33 -0.36 10.07 3.95
C GLU A 33 -0.62 8.56 3.87
N GLY A 34 -1.46 8.10 2.94
CA GLY A 34 -1.74 6.67 2.79
C GLY A 34 -0.49 5.84 2.45
N THR A 35 0.43 6.39 1.65
CA THR A 35 1.71 5.75 1.31
C THR A 35 2.62 5.65 2.52
N LEU A 36 2.76 6.72 3.30
CA LEU A 36 3.57 6.72 4.51
C LEU A 36 2.99 5.79 5.57
N ILE A 37 1.67 5.79 5.77
CA ILE A 37 0.99 4.86 6.68
C ILE A 37 1.30 3.42 6.30
N ALA A 38 1.16 3.07 5.02
CA ALA A 38 1.47 1.73 4.54
C ALA A 38 2.94 1.36 4.73
N LEU A 39 3.87 2.28 4.42
CA LEU A 39 5.31 2.08 4.62
C LEU A 39 5.64 1.79 6.09
N PHE A 40 5.17 2.62 7.02
CA PHE A 40 5.41 2.42 8.45
C PHE A 40 4.71 1.17 9.01
N ALA A 41 3.60 0.74 8.40
CA ALA A 41 2.95 -0.52 8.72
C ALA A 41 3.63 -1.75 8.10
N GLY A 42 4.65 -1.57 7.24
CA GLY A 42 5.30 -2.66 6.50
C GLY A 42 4.41 -3.28 5.41
N GLY A 43 3.52 -2.49 4.83
CA GLY A 43 2.55 -2.91 3.83
C GLY A 43 2.82 -2.32 2.45
N HIS A 44 2.35 -2.99 1.41
CA HIS A 44 2.45 -2.54 0.02
C HIS A 44 1.20 -1.77 -0.44
N VAL A 45 1.35 -0.87 -1.41
CA VAL A 45 0.27 0.01 -1.87
C VAL A 45 -0.08 -0.27 -3.33
N LEU A 46 -1.37 -0.30 -3.62
CA LEU A 46 -1.91 -0.26 -4.97
C LEU A 46 -2.50 1.14 -5.25
N LEU A 47 -1.93 1.87 -6.20
CA LEU A 47 -2.39 3.17 -6.64
C LEU A 47 -3.21 3.05 -7.93
N GLU A 48 -4.52 3.19 -7.80
CA GLU A 48 -5.41 3.20 -8.96
C GLU A 48 -5.74 4.64 -9.36
N GLY A 49 -5.51 4.99 -10.62
CA GLY A 49 -5.85 6.31 -11.15
C GLY A 49 -4.99 6.67 -12.36
N VAL A 50 -5.30 7.79 -12.99
CA VAL A 50 -4.76 8.12 -14.32
C VAL A 50 -3.24 8.34 -14.31
N PRO A 51 -2.57 8.13 -15.46
CA PRO A 51 -1.14 8.43 -15.61
C PRO A 51 -0.83 9.92 -15.40
N GLY A 52 0.42 10.21 -15.05
CA GLY A 52 0.91 11.59 -14.98
C GLY A 52 0.68 12.32 -13.65
N LEU A 53 0.09 11.67 -12.64
CA LEU A 53 -0.21 12.27 -11.33
C LEU A 53 0.95 12.17 -10.32
N GLY A 54 2.19 12.30 -10.80
CA GLY A 54 3.37 12.36 -9.92
C GLY A 54 3.71 11.07 -9.14
N LYS A 55 3.10 9.91 -9.44
CA LYS A 55 3.36 8.63 -8.74
C LYS A 55 4.83 8.22 -8.76
N THR A 56 5.50 8.31 -9.92
CA THR A 56 6.93 8.05 -10.05
C THR A 56 7.78 9.05 -9.29
N LEU A 57 7.34 10.31 -9.23
CA LEU A 57 8.03 11.36 -8.49
C LEU A 57 7.91 11.11 -6.98
N LEU A 58 6.76 10.65 -6.50
CA LEU A 58 6.52 10.33 -5.08
C LEU A 58 7.50 9.27 -4.57
N ILE A 59 7.58 8.12 -5.23
CA ILE A 59 8.44 7.03 -4.78
C ILE A 59 9.93 7.34 -4.94
N ARG A 60 10.31 8.09 -5.99
CA ARG A 60 11.69 8.59 -6.12
C ARG A 60 12.02 9.55 -4.97
N THR A 61 11.13 10.49 -4.66
CA THR A 61 11.30 11.43 -3.54
C THR A 61 11.43 10.67 -2.22
N LEU A 62 10.57 9.66 -1.97
CA LEU A 62 10.68 8.79 -0.80
C LEU A 62 12.05 8.10 -0.72
N SER A 63 12.57 7.60 -1.85
CA SER A 63 13.89 6.94 -1.89
C SER A 63 15.04 7.89 -1.50
N GLU A 64 14.99 9.14 -1.97
CA GLU A 64 15.99 10.17 -1.66
C GLU A 64 15.91 10.61 -0.20
N VAL A 65 14.70 10.81 0.33
CA VAL A 65 14.47 11.25 1.71
C VAL A 65 14.81 10.15 2.73
N LEU A 66 14.65 8.87 2.37
CA LEU A 66 14.92 7.71 3.25
C LEU A 66 16.30 7.07 3.02
N ASP A 67 17.07 7.55 2.03
CA ASP A 67 18.34 6.95 1.61
C ASP A 67 18.23 5.46 1.30
N LEU A 68 17.20 5.12 0.52
CA LEU A 68 16.86 3.75 0.15
C LEU A 68 17.04 3.54 -1.36
N SER A 69 17.48 2.34 -1.74
CA SER A 69 17.57 2.00 -3.16
C SER A 69 16.18 1.94 -3.81
N PHE A 70 16.09 2.50 -5.02
CA PHE A 70 14.85 2.57 -5.80
C PHE A 70 14.99 1.80 -7.11
N SER A 71 13.91 1.13 -7.50
CA SER A 71 13.80 0.47 -8.79
C SER A 71 12.41 0.67 -9.39
N ARG A 72 12.35 0.76 -10.72
CA ARG A 72 11.11 0.90 -11.48
C ARG A 72 10.97 -0.28 -12.44
N ILE A 73 9.79 -0.89 -12.41
CA ILE A 73 9.39 -1.96 -13.30
C ILE A 73 8.16 -1.47 -14.07
N GLN A 74 8.27 -1.39 -15.38
CA GLN A 74 7.13 -1.15 -16.25
C GLN A 74 6.57 -2.50 -16.66
N PHE A 75 5.32 -2.78 -16.31
CA PHE A 75 4.67 -4.02 -16.73
C PHE A 75 4.23 -3.88 -18.18
N THR A 76 4.66 -4.84 -18.99
CA THR A 76 4.31 -4.96 -20.41
C THR A 76 3.86 -6.39 -20.70
N PRO A 77 3.12 -6.63 -21.80
CA PRO A 77 2.61 -7.97 -22.13
C PRO A 77 3.70 -9.03 -22.31
N ASP A 78 4.90 -8.61 -22.69
CA ASP A 78 6.09 -9.45 -22.94
C ASP A 78 6.99 -9.64 -21.71
N LEU A 79 6.74 -8.90 -20.62
CA LEU A 79 7.55 -9.00 -19.40
C LEU A 79 7.47 -10.41 -18.79
N MET A 80 8.62 -11.05 -18.59
CA MET A 80 8.70 -12.38 -17.99
C MET A 80 8.98 -12.30 -16.48
N PRO A 81 8.62 -13.34 -15.71
CA PRO A 81 8.97 -13.42 -14.29
C PRO A 81 10.48 -13.23 -14.02
N ALA A 82 11.33 -13.78 -14.88
CA ALA A 82 12.79 -13.68 -14.74
C ALA A 82 13.30 -12.24 -14.88
N ASP A 83 12.61 -11.37 -15.62
CA ASP A 83 12.97 -9.96 -15.76
C ASP A 83 12.69 -9.16 -14.49
N ILE A 84 11.83 -9.67 -13.60
CA ILE A 84 11.51 -9.09 -12.29
C ILE A 84 12.39 -9.69 -11.20
N LEU A 85 12.41 -11.02 -11.14
CA LEU A 85 13.07 -11.78 -10.07
C LEU A 85 14.59 -11.86 -10.26
N GLY A 86 15.08 -11.75 -11.49
CA GLY A 86 16.46 -12.03 -11.87
C GLY A 86 16.64 -13.41 -12.48
N THR A 87 17.79 -13.61 -13.12
CA THR A 87 18.11 -14.85 -13.84
C THR A 87 19.59 -15.20 -13.71
N ASN A 88 19.93 -16.48 -13.91
CA ASN A 88 21.32 -16.91 -14.00
C ASN A 88 21.82 -16.70 -15.43
N ILE A 89 22.82 -15.84 -15.59
CA ILE A 89 23.52 -15.63 -16.85
C ILE A 89 24.83 -16.43 -16.86
N VAL A 90 25.21 -16.92 -18.04
CA VAL A 90 26.52 -17.55 -18.22
C VAL A 90 27.53 -16.44 -18.52
N MET A 91 28.50 -16.27 -17.63
CA MET A 91 29.63 -15.37 -17.85
C MET A 91 30.88 -16.16 -18.22
N GLU A 92 31.64 -15.61 -19.15
CA GLU A 92 32.97 -16.13 -19.49
C GLU A 92 34.01 -15.32 -18.72
N ILE A 93 34.69 -15.97 -17.78
CA ILE A 93 35.78 -15.37 -17.01
C ILE A 93 37.10 -15.43 -17.79
N PRO A 94 38.06 -14.51 -17.53
CA PRO A 94 39.38 -14.55 -18.14
C PRO A 94 40.01 -15.94 -17.97
N GLY A 95 40.27 -16.63 -19.08
CA GLY A 95 40.70 -18.04 -19.10
C GLY A 95 39.72 -19.02 -19.77
N GLY A 96 38.60 -18.54 -20.30
CA GLY A 96 37.68 -19.33 -21.15
C GLY A 96 36.74 -20.27 -20.39
N ARG A 97 36.71 -20.16 -19.06
CA ARG A 97 35.80 -20.93 -18.21
C ARG A 97 34.43 -20.24 -18.15
N ARG A 98 33.36 -21.02 -18.29
CA ARG A 98 31.98 -20.55 -18.15
C ARG A 98 31.51 -20.75 -16.71
N GLU A 99 30.96 -19.71 -16.11
CA GLU A 99 30.36 -19.73 -14.78
C GLU A 99 28.93 -19.17 -14.84
N PHE A 100 28.02 -19.76 -14.07
CA PHE A 100 26.66 -19.22 -13.91
C PHE A 100 26.70 -18.15 -12.83
N GLN A 101 26.44 -16.89 -13.18
CA GLN A 101 26.28 -15.80 -12.22
C GLN A 101 24.82 -15.36 -12.17
N PHE A 102 24.29 -15.19 -10.97
CA PHE A 102 22.96 -14.64 -10.79
C PHE A 102 22.97 -13.12 -11.01
N GLN A 103 22.19 -12.68 -12.00
CA GLN A 103 21.88 -11.29 -12.23
C GLN A 103 20.61 -10.93 -11.46
N ARG A 104 20.74 -10.09 -10.44
CA ARG A 104 19.61 -9.60 -9.63
C ARG A 104 18.63 -8.83 -10.51
N GLY A 105 17.36 -9.19 -10.41
CA GLY A 105 16.28 -8.42 -11.02
C GLY A 105 16.00 -7.11 -10.29
N PRO A 106 15.15 -6.25 -10.86
CA PRO A 106 14.77 -4.96 -10.29
C PRO A 106 14.05 -5.07 -8.94
N ILE A 107 13.55 -6.25 -8.55
CA ILE A 107 12.87 -6.48 -7.27
C ILE A 107 13.80 -6.36 -6.05
N PHE A 108 15.13 -6.44 -6.22
CA PHE A 108 16.10 -6.39 -5.12
C PHE A 108 16.39 -4.98 -4.59
N ALA A 109 15.56 -3.98 -4.93
CA ALA A 109 15.59 -2.66 -4.32
C ALA A 109 14.72 -2.60 -3.05
N HIS A 110 14.95 -1.60 -2.20
CA HIS A 110 14.10 -1.36 -1.03
C HIS A 110 12.72 -0.83 -1.46
N LEU A 111 12.69 0.13 -2.39
CA LEU A 111 11.46 0.72 -2.93
C LEU A 111 11.29 0.33 -4.40
N VAL A 112 10.21 -0.37 -4.71
CA VAL A 112 9.89 -0.82 -6.07
C VAL A 112 8.60 -0.18 -6.56
N LEU A 113 8.69 0.58 -7.66
CA LEU A 113 7.52 1.04 -8.42
C LEU A 113 7.18 0.01 -9.49
N SER A 114 5.97 -0.53 -9.46
CA SER A 114 5.45 -1.45 -10.48
C SER A 114 4.33 -0.78 -11.25
N ASP A 115 4.68 -0.18 -12.40
CA ASP A 115 3.73 0.57 -13.21
C ASP A 115 2.88 -0.37 -14.08
N GLU A 116 1.57 -0.12 -14.09
CA GLU A 116 0.58 -0.81 -14.93
C GLU A 116 0.59 -2.34 -14.74
N ILE A 117 0.57 -2.79 -13.48
CA ILE A 117 0.67 -4.22 -13.11
C ILE A 117 -0.35 -5.10 -13.87
N ASN A 118 -1.50 -4.54 -14.25
CA ASN A 118 -2.53 -5.19 -15.04
C ASN A 118 -2.14 -5.44 -16.51
N ARG A 119 -0.99 -4.98 -17.03
CA ARG A 119 -0.58 -5.23 -18.43
C ARG A 119 0.25 -6.50 -18.64
N ALA A 120 0.82 -7.06 -17.58
CA ALA A 120 1.58 -8.31 -17.72
C ALA A 120 0.69 -9.54 -17.49
N THR A 121 1.17 -10.69 -17.97
CA THR A 121 0.48 -11.97 -17.79
C THR A 121 0.28 -12.32 -16.30
N PRO A 122 -0.73 -13.13 -15.95
CA PRO A 122 -0.97 -13.57 -14.58
C PRO A 122 0.25 -14.24 -13.91
N LYS A 123 1.11 -14.92 -14.69
CA LYS A 123 2.34 -15.55 -14.19
C LYS A 123 3.36 -14.50 -13.73
N THR A 124 3.53 -13.43 -14.50
CA THR A 124 4.44 -12.32 -14.18
C THR A 124 3.92 -11.51 -13.00
N GLN A 125 2.61 -11.25 -12.93
CA GLN A 125 1.97 -10.64 -11.76
C GLN A 125 2.21 -11.47 -10.50
N SER A 126 2.01 -12.79 -10.59
CA SER A 126 2.20 -13.71 -9.45
C SER A 126 3.63 -13.69 -8.92
N ALA A 127 4.64 -13.58 -9.80
CA ALA A 127 6.05 -13.51 -9.38
C ALA A 127 6.34 -12.30 -8.48
N LEU A 128 5.84 -11.11 -8.84
CA LEU A 128 5.96 -9.92 -8.00
C LEU A 128 5.22 -10.09 -6.66
N LEU A 129 4.00 -10.61 -6.70
CA LEU A 129 3.14 -10.74 -5.53
C LEU A 129 3.63 -11.82 -4.54
N GLU A 130 4.28 -12.86 -5.05
CA GLU A 130 4.96 -13.87 -4.23
C GLU A 130 6.16 -13.24 -3.52
N ALA A 131 7.00 -12.49 -4.25
CA ALA A 131 8.13 -11.77 -3.65
C ALA A 131 7.67 -10.78 -2.56
N MET A 132 6.52 -10.11 -2.75
CA MET A 132 5.88 -9.26 -1.75
C MET A 132 5.45 -9.99 -0.47
N GLN A 133 5.05 -11.26 -0.55
CA GLN A 133 4.63 -12.01 0.64
C GLN A 133 5.79 -12.72 1.33
N GLU A 134 6.72 -13.26 0.54
CA GLU A 134 7.79 -14.12 1.03
C GLU A 134 9.05 -13.32 1.42
N HIS A 135 9.18 -12.05 0.96
CA HIS A 135 10.37 -11.22 1.16
C HIS A 135 11.68 -11.88 0.67
N GLN A 136 11.54 -12.84 -0.24
CA GLN A 136 12.61 -13.61 -0.84
C GLN A 136 12.19 -14.13 -2.21
N VAL A 137 13.16 -14.48 -3.04
CA VAL A 137 12.93 -15.06 -4.36
C VAL A 137 13.75 -16.35 -4.51
N THR A 138 13.19 -17.31 -5.23
CA THR A 138 13.92 -18.54 -5.60
C THR A 138 14.32 -18.45 -7.07
N ALA A 139 15.63 -18.47 -7.35
CA ALA A 139 16.14 -18.46 -8.72
C ALA A 139 17.27 -19.47 -8.87
N GLY A 140 17.13 -20.40 -9.83
CA GLY A 140 18.11 -21.46 -10.06
C GLY A 140 18.26 -22.44 -8.90
N GLY A 141 17.22 -22.61 -8.07
CA GLY A 141 17.25 -23.49 -6.88
C GLY A 141 17.82 -22.85 -5.62
N GLU A 142 18.30 -21.60 -5.69
CA GLU A 142 18.80 -20.86 -4.53
C GLU A 142 17.80 -19.83 -4.04
N LEU A 143 17.60 -19.79 -2.71
CA LEU A 143 16.81 -18.76 -2.02
C LEU A 143 17.63 -17.49 -1.84
N ARG A 144 17.05 -16.35 -2.19
CA ARG A 144 17.69 -15.04 -2.12
C ARG A 144 16.76 -14.04 -1.42
N LYS A 145 17.20 -13.50 -0.29
CA LYS A 145 16.44 -12.50 0.47
C LYS A 145 16.44 -11.14 -0.24
N LEU A 146 15.31 -10.43 -0.12
CA LEU A 146 15.17 -9.05 -0.57
C LEU A 146 15.82 -8.09 0.43
N ALA A 147 16.03 -6.84 0.00
CA ALA A 147 16.56 -5.79 0.86
C ALA A 147 15.45 -5.25 1.77
N GLU A 148 15.75 -5.07 3.06
CA GLU A 148 14.79 -4.56 4.05
C GLU A 148 15.13 -3.12 4.48
N PRO A 149 14.13 -2.23 4.64
CA PRO A 149 12.69 -2.49 4.45
C PRO A 149 12.31 -2.65 2.97
N PHE A 150 11.48 -3.65 2.67
CA PHE A 150 10.97 -3.92 1.32
C PHE A 150 9.56 -3.35 1.11
N PHE A 151 9.41 -2.42 0.17
CA PHE A 151 8.15 -1.74 -0.13
C PHE A 151 7.87 -1.73 -1.64
N VAL A 152 6.61 -1.98 -1.98
CA VAL A 152 6.14 -2.04 -3.37
C VAL A 152 4.96 -1.09 -3.51
N MET A 153 5.07 -0.19 -4.48
CA MET A 153 3.98 0.64 -4.96
C MET A 153 3.61 0.16 -6.35
N ALA A 154 2.47 -0.52 -6.47
CA ALA A 154 1.93 -0.92 -7.77
C ALA A 154 0.96 0.13 -8.28
N THR A 155 0.89 0.34 -9.59
CA THR A 155 -0.09 1.24 -10.20
C THR A 155 -0.99 0.49 -11.18
N GLN A 156 -2.26 0.92 -11.25
CA GLN A 156 -3.23 0.46 -12.24
C GLN A 156 -3.92 1.67 -12.87
N ASN A 157 -4.07 1.61 -14.19
CA ASN A 157 -4.83 2.60 -14.94
C ASN A 157 -6.21 2.01 -15.29
N PRO A 158 -7.32 2.58 -14.81
CA PRO A 158 -8.65 2.01 -15.04
C PRO A 158 -9.20 2.28 -16.45
N ILE A 159 -8.61 3.24 -17.21
CA ILE A 159 -9.15 3.72 -18.50
C ILE A 159 -8.75 2.80 -19.66
N ASP A 160 -7.51 2.28 -19.63
CA ASP A 160 -6.96 1.48 -20.71
C ASP A 160 -7.14 -0.01 -20.37
N GLN A 161 -8.21 -0.62 -20.87
CA GLN A 161 -8.55 -2.02 -20.60
C GLN A 161 -8.09 -2.99 -21.71
N GLU A 162 -7.70 -2.48 -22.88
CA GLU A 162 -7.24 -3.33 -23.99
C GLU A 162 -5.91 -4.00 -23.65
N GLY A 163 -5.85 -5.32 -23.80
CA GLY A 163 -4.64 -6.10 -23.50
C GLY A 163 -4.27 -6.13 -22.02
N THR A 164 -5.24 -5.91 -21.12
CA THR A 164 -5.03 -5.99 -19.67
C THR A 164 -5.56 -7.30 -19.07
N TYR A 165 -4.88 -7.74 -18.02
CA TYR A 165 -5.21 -8.88 -17.17
C TYR A 165 -5.54 -8.34 -15.77
N PRO A 166 -6.82 -8.33 -15.36
CA PRO A 166 -7.18 -7.88 -14.03
C PRO A 166 -6.50 -8.74 -12.97
N LEU A 167 -6.08 -8.11 -11.87
CA LEU A 167 -5.57 -8.85 -10.72
C LEU A 167 -6.73 -9.64 -10.09
N PRO A 168 -6.60 -10.96 -9.92
CA PRO A 168 -7.54 -11.74 -9.12
C PRO A 168 -7.72 -11.15 -7.72
N GLU A 169 -8.87 -11.37 -7.11
CA GLU A 169 -9.25 -10.86 -5.80
C GLU A 169 -8.25 -11.31 -4.71
N ALA A 170 -7.82 -12.56 -4.79
CA ALA A 170 -6.81 -13.11 -3.88
C ALA A 170 -5.44 -12.41 -4.02
N GLN A 171 -5.15 -11.83 -5.18
CA GLN A 171 -3.93 -11.05 -5.42
C GLN A 171 -4.07 -9.62 -4.90
N LEU A 172 -5.23 -8.99 -5.14
CA LEU A 172 -5.54 -7.68 -4.58
C LEU A 172 -5.45 -7.67 -3.05
N ASP A 173 -5.95 -8.71 -2.38
CA ASP A 173 -5.96 -8.82 -0.92
C ASP A 173 -4.55 -8.77 -0.27
N ARG A 174 -3.49 -9.02 -1.05
CA ARG A 174 -2.08 -8.90 -0.61
C ARG A 174 -1.61 -7.46 -0.45
N PHE A 175 -2.28 -6.50 -1.09
CA PHE A 175 -1.96 -5.08 -0.90
C PHE A 175 -2.53 -4.58 0.43
N PHE A 176 -1.72 -3.83 1.16
CA PHE A 176 -2.14 -3.22 2.42
C PHE A 176 -3.25 -2.22 2.16
N PHE A 177 -3.01 -1.27 1.26
CA PHE A 177 -3.99 -0.28 0.82
C PHE A 177 -4.19 -0.27 -0.69
N LYS A 178 -5.44 -0.02 -1.11
CA LYS A 178 -5.76 0.52 -2.43
C LYS A 178 -6.12 1.99 -2.28
N ILE A 179 -5.29 2.87 -2.84
CA ILE A 179 -5.50 4.32 -2.80
C ILE A 179 -5.98 4.77 -4.18
N LEU A 180 -7.15 5.40 -4.21
CA LEU A 180 -7.69 6.01 -5.42
C LEU A 180 -7.06 7.38 -5.63
N VAL A 181 -6.58 7.61 -6.84
CA VAL A 181 -5.95 8.86 -7.23
C VAL A 181 -6.92 9.62 -8.15
N GLY A 182 -7.56 10.64 -7.59
CA GLY A 182 -8.42 11.57 -8.32
C GLY A 182 -7.63 12.61 -9.11
N TYR A 183 -8.34 13.38 -9.94
CA TYR A 183 -7.77 14.55 -10.59
C TYR A 183 -7.50 15.65 -9.55
N PRO A 184 -6.38 16.39 -9.69
CA PRO A 184 -6.13 17.54 -8.84
C PRO A 184 -7.21 18.60 -9.04
N ASN A 185 -7.56 19.31 -7.98
CA ASN A 185 -8.43 20.47 -8.09
C ASN A 185 -7.70 21.66 -8.76
N ALA A 186 -8.40 22.75 -9.03
CA ALA A 186 -7.83 23.90 -9.75
C ALA A 186 -6.64 24.55 -9.02
N GLU A 187 -6.69 24.62 -7.69
CA GLU A 187 -5.61 25.19 -6.87
C GLU A 187 -4.37 24.28 -6.89
N GLU A 188 -4.59 22.98 -6.70
CA GLU A 188 -3.55 21.96 -6.78
C GLU A 188 -2.88 21.93 -8.15
N LEU A 189 -3.67 21.98 -9.22
CA LEU A 189 -3.15 22.00 -10.58
C LEU A 189 -2.36 23.28 -10.87
N THR A 190 -2.82 24.42 -10.36
CA THR A 190 -2.10 25.70 -10.49
C THR A 190 -0.73 25.63 -9.82
N GLU A 191 -0.66 25.06 -8.62
CA GLU A 191 0.61 24.90 -7.90
C GLU A 191 1.52 23.87 -8.59
N VAL A 192 0.98 22.76 -9.10
CA VAL A 192 1.73 21.79 -9.92
C VAL A 192 2.32 22.48 -11.16
N LEU A 193 1.52 23.25 -11.89
CA LEU A 193 1.99 24.00 -13.07
C LEU A 193 3.07 25.00 -12.69
N THR A 194 2.88 25.74 -11.60
CA THR A 194 3.86 26.74 -11.12
C THR A 194 5.20 26.09 -10.81
N ARG A 195 5.22 25.00 -10.03
CA ARG A 195 6.49 24.33 -9.67
C ARG A 195 7.15 23.60 -10.82
N THR A 196 6.39 22.95 -11.69
CA THR A 196 6.94 22.17 -12.81
C THR A 196 7.48 23.07 -13.93
N THR A 197 6.97 24.29 -14.08
CA THR A 197 7.39 25.24 -15.14
C THR A 197 8.41 26.28 -14.68
N ALA A 198 8.58 26.50 -13.37
CA ALA A 198 9.51 27.49 -12.82
C ALA A 198 11.01 27.15 -12.98
N GLY A 199 11.36 25.97 -13.49
CA GLY A 199 12.76 25.56 -13.75
C GLY A 199 13.61 25.26 -12.51
N VAL A 200 13.08 25.50 -11.30
CA VAL A 200 13.73 25.18 -10.03
C VAL A 200 13.34 23.77 -9.59
N ARG A 201 14.30 22.85 -9.55
CA ARG A 201 14.09 21.54 -8.92
C ARG A 201 14.21 21.68 -7.40
N ALA A 202 13.14 21.38 -6.68
CA ALA A 202 13.18 21.25 -5.24
C ALA A 202 14.19 20.14 -4.86
N GLN A 203 15.17 20.49 -4.02
CA GLN A 203 16.10 19.53 -3.44
C GLN A 203 15.50 19.04 -2.11
N VAL A 204 15.46 17.73 -1.94
CA VAL A 204 15.05 17.10 -0.69
C VAL A 204 16.28 16.68 0.11
N SER A 205 16.15 16.72 1.42
CA SER A 205 17.20 16.26 2.33
C SER A 205 16.89 14.87 2.86
N LYS A 206 17.93 14.08 3.12
CA LYS A 206 17.80 12.82 3.86
C LYS A 206 17.27 13.09 5.25
N VAL A 207 16.20 12.38 5.64
CA VAL A 207 15.55 12.49 6.96
C VAL A 207 15.83 11.25 7.80
N LEU A 208 15.68 10.06 7.22
CA LEU A 208 15.92 8.78 7.89
C LEU A 208 16.84 7.90 7.03
N ASP A 209 17.40 6.86 7.64
CA ASP A 209 17.96 5.71 6.93
C ASP A 209 17.08 4.46 7.13
N GLY A 210 17.38 3.39 6.40
CA GLY A 210 16.62 2.14 6.48
C GLY A 210 16.60 1.50 7.87
N GLY A 211 17.72 1.57 8.61
CA GLY A 211 17.81 1.03 9.96
C GLY A 211 16.88 1.75 10.95
N THR A 212 16.88 3.08 10.91
CA THR A 212 16.00 3.92 11.74
C THR A 212 14.53 3.72 11.33
N LEU A 213 14.24 3.63 10.03
CA LEU A 213 12.90 3.34 9.54
C LEU A 213 12.37 2.01 10.10
N MET A 214 13.18 0.95 10.07
CA MET A 214 12.79 -0.35 10.64
C MET A 214 12.49 -0.28 12.14
N GLN A 215 13.27 0.47 12.92
CA GLN A 215 13.00 0.68 14.34
C GLN A 215 11.65 1.36 14.58
N LEU A 216 11.29 2.34 13.74
CA LEU A 216 9.99 3.00 13.80
C LEU A 216 8.84 2.07 13.36
N MET A 217 9.08 1.19 12.40
CA MET A 217 8.12 0.15 11.99
C MET A 217 7.87 -0.86 13.12
N ASP A 218 8.91 -1.22 13.88
CA ASP A 218 8.75 -2.10 15.05
C ASP A 218 7.97 -1.39 16.18
N LEU A 219 8.22 -0.10 16.41
CA LEU A 219 7.44 0.71 17.35
C LEU A 219 5.94 0.71 17.00
N VAL A 220 5.59 0.81 15.71
CA VAL A 220 4.19 0.72 15.25
C VAL A 220 3.54 -0.59 15.73
N ARG A 221 4.27 -1.71 15.71
CA ARG A 221 3.73 -3.02 16.13
C ARG A 221 3.48 -3.09 17.63
N GLU A 222 4.27 -2.36 18.43
CA GLU A 222 4.18 -2.32 19.89
C GLU A 222 3.00 -1.50 20.42
N VAL A 223 2.42 -0.60 19.61
CA VAL A 223 1.29 0.25 20.05
C VAL A 223 0.12 -0.62 20.53
N PRO A 224 -0.36 -0.43 21.77
CA PRO A 224 -1.48 -1.21 22.31
C PRO A 224 -2.80 -0.85 21.62
N VAL A 225 -3.65 -1.86 21.47
CA VAL A 225 -5.03 -1.70 20.99
C VAL A 225 -5.97 -2.21 22.08
N ALA A 226 -6.87 -1.35 22.54
CA ALA A 226 -7.88 -1.75 23.52
C ALA A 226 -8.83 -2.80 22.92
N SER A 227 -9.30 -3.75 23.73
CA SER A 227 -10.13 -4.86 23.26
C SER A 227 -11.36 -4.40 22.49
N HIS A 228 -12.05 -3.35 22.96
CA HIS A 228 -13.24 -2.81 22.29
C HIS A 228 -12.95 -2.21 20.91
N VAL A 229 -11.78 -1.62 20.69
CA VAL A 229 -11.36 -1.11 19.36
C VAL A 229 -11.03 -2.27 18.42
N LYS A 230 -10.35 -3.30 18.94
CA LYS A 230 -10.10 -4.54 18.19
C LYS A 230 -11.42 -5.21 17.80
N ASP A 231 -12.36 -5.32 18.72
CA ASP A 231 -13.67 -5.90 18.48
C ASP A 231 -14.46 -5.08 17.45
N TYR A 232 -14.34 -3.75 17.47
CA TYR A 232 -14.93 -2.90 16.43
C TYR A 232 -14.36 -3.18 15.04
N ALA A 233 -13.04 -3.27 14.89
CA ALA A 233 -12.42 -3.64 13.62
C ALA A 233 -12.90 -5.03 13.12
N VAL A 234 -13.08 -5.98 14.03
CA VAL A 234 -13.66 -7.30 13.71
C VAL A 234 -15.12 -7.17 13.27
N ARG A 235 -15.94 -6.40 14.00
CA ARG A 235 -17.35 -6.16 13.63
C ARG A 235 -17.48 -5.52 12.25
N LEU A 236 -16.66 -4.53 11.93
CA LEU A 236 -16.64 -3.92 10.60
C LEU A 236 -16.37 -4.95 9.50
N VAL A 237 -15.38 -5.82 9.69
CA VAL A 237 -15.07 -6.87 8.71
C VAL A 237 -16.20 -7.88 8.61
N LEU A 238 -16.74 -8.37 9.73
CA LEU A 238 -17.87 -9.31 9.74
C LEU A 238 -19.13 -8.71 9.09
N ALA A 239 -19.37 -7.41 9.27
CA ALA A 239 -20.48 -6.71 8.64
C ALA A 239 -20.41 -6.67 7.10
N THR A 240 -19.23 -6.89 6.52
CA THR A 240 -19.07 -6.99 5.06
C THR A 240 -19.36 -8.38 4.51
N HIS A 241 -19.58 -9.41 5.34
CA HIS A 241 -19.80 -10.78 4.87
C HIS A 241 -21.28 -11.04 4.58
N PRO A 242 -21.70 -11.15 3.30
CA PRO A 242 -23.11 -11.31 2.95
C PRO A 242 -23.68 -12.62 3.49
N ARG A 243 -25.00 -12.64 3.78
CA ARG A 243 -25.74 -13.84 4.24
C ARG A 243 -25.25 -14.38 5.59
N THR A 244 -24.76 -13.51 6.46
CA THR A 244 -24.43 -13.82 7.86
C THR A 244 -25.28 -12.97 8.80
N ASP A 245 -25.47 -13.43 10.03
CA ASP A 245 -26.26 -12.68 11.03
C ASP A 245 -25.63 -11.33 11.40
N THR A 246 -24.33 -11.19 11.17
CA THR A 246 -23.56 -9.97 11.41
C THR A 246 -23.52 -9.02 10.23
N ALA A 247 -24.04 -9.43 9.06
CA ALA A 247 -23.93 -8.67 7.82
C ALA A 247 -24.72 -7.36 7.90
N ALA A 248 -24.12 -6.27 7.43
CA ALA A 248 -24.88 -5.05 7.18
C ALA A 248 -25.91 -5.31 6.05
N PRO A 249 -27.11 -4.69 6.09
CA PRO A 249 -28.12 -4.88 5.06
C PRO A 249 -27.59 -4.62 3.65
N ILE A 250 -26.84 -3.52 3.48
CA ILE A 250 -26.22 -3.14 2.19
C ILE A 250 -25.19 -4.18 1.70
N ALA A 251 -24.45 -4.80 2.62
CA ALA A 251 -23.49 -5.84 2.30
C ALA A 251 -24.20 -7.11 1.81
N SER A 252 -25.29 -7.51 2.46
CA SER A 252 -26.09 -8.67 2.04
C SER A 252 -26.76 -8.46 0.68
N GLN A 253 -27.11 -7.21 0.35
CA GLN A 253 -27.72 -6.87 -0.93
C GLN A 253 -26.69 -6.85 -2.07
N TYR A 254 -25.53 -6.22 -1.87
CA TYR A 254 -24.64 -5.83 -2.98
C TYR A 254 -23.29 -6.56 -3.01
N LEU A 255 -22.92 -7.31 -1.96
CA LEU A 255 -21.65 -8.06 -1.94
C LEU A 255 -21.86 -9.53 -2.30
N ARG A 256 -20.95 -10.04 -3.11
CA ARG A 256 -20.72 -11.47 -3.33
C ARG A 256 -19.79 -12.05 -2.26
N PHE A 257 -18.75 -11.31 -1.90
CA PHE A 257 -17.80 -11.68 -0.84
C PHE A 257 -17.36 -10.45 -0.04
N GLY A 258 -17.23 -10.63 1.27
CA GLY A 258 -16.73 -9.62 2.20
C GLY A 258 -15.21 -9.61 2.34
N SER A 259 -14.71 -8.72 3.20
CA SER A 259 -13.28 -8.55 3.43
C SER A 259 -12.65 -9.77 4.10
N SER A 260 -11.44 -10.14 3.70
CA SER A 260 -10.66 -11.19 4.36
C SER A 260 -10.17 -10.78 5.77
N PRO A 261 -9.62 -11.70 6.58
CA PRO A 261 -8.96 -11.38 7.84
C PRO A 261 -7.81 -10.37 7.70
N ARG A 262 -7.19 -10.26 6.51
CA ARG A 262 -6.16 -9.24 6.25
C ARG A 262 -6.73 -7.83 6.34
N GLY A 263 -8.00 -7.63 6.00
CA GLY A 263 -8.68 -6.35 6.21
C GLY A 263 -8.65 -5.91 7.67
N ALA A 264 -8.96 -6.80 8.60
CA ALA A 264 -8.90 -6.50 10.04
C ALA A 264 -7.46 -6.16 10.48
N GLN A 265 -6.47 -6.92 9.99
CA GLN A 265 -5.06 -6.67 10.28
C GLN A 265 -4.62 -5.30 9.77
N THR A 266 -5.00 -4.94 8.53
CA THR A 266 -4.71 -3.64 7.93
C THR A 266 -5.35 -2.50 8.73
N LEU A 267 -6.62 -2.62 9.11
CA LEU A 267 -7.32 -1.62 9.94
C LEU A 267 -6.54 -1.35 11.23
N ILE A 268 -6.14 -2.41 11.94
CA ILE A 268 -5.41 -2.29 13.19
C ILE A 268 -4.03 -1.67 12.98
N LEU A 269 -3.21 -2.20 12.06
CA LEU A 269 -1.84 -1.70 11.84
C LEU A 269 -1.85 -0.24 11.36
N ALA A 270 -2.74 0.11 10.43
CA ALA A 270 -2.86 1.48 9.97
C ALA A 270 -3.36 2.42 11.08
N GLY A 271 -4.30 1.95 11.92
CA GLY A 271 -4.77 2.70 13.08
C GLY A 271 -3.67 2.94 14.11
N LYS A 272 -2.74 1.99 14.31
CA LYS A 272 -1.55 2.18 15.15
C LYS A 272 -0.63 3.28 14.61
N VAL A 273 -0.40 3.30 13.29
CA VAL A 273 0.38 4.38 12.67
C VAL A 273 -0.29 5.74 12.89
N ARG A 274 -1.61 5.84 12.66
CA ARG A 274 -2.37 7.08 12.89
C ARG A 274 -2.31 7.56 14.34
N ALA A 275 -2.46 6.65 15.30
CA ALA A 275 -2.30 6.98 16.71
C ALA A 275 -0.94 7.61 17.01
N LEU A 276 0.15 7.04 16.46
CA LEU A 276 1.49 7.59 16.62
C LEU A 276 1.69 8.95 15.93
N ILE A 277 1.11 9.14 14.74
CA ILE A 277 1.13 10.42 14.02
C ILE A 277 0.51 11.54 14.90
N ASP A 278 -0.57 11.21 15.60
CA ASP A 278 -1.26 12.14 16.50
C ASP A 278 -0.58 12.26 17.88
N GLY A 279 0.48 11.49 18.15
CA GLY A 279 1.16 11.46 19.44
C GLY A 279 0.40 10.72 20.53
N ARG A 280 -0.55 9.85 20.15
CA ARG A 280 -1.37 9.03 21.07
C ARG A 280 -0.72 7.67 21.32
N PHE A 281 -0.92 7.17 22.54
CA PHE A 281 -0.37 5.89 23.02
C PHE A 281 -1.24 4.69 22.66
N ASN A 282 -2.45 4.90 22.15
CA ASN A 282 -3.39 3.85 21.81
C ASN A 282 -4.24 4.20 20.59
N VAL A 283 -4.72 3.14 19.94
CA VAL A 283 -5.63 3.26 18.79
C VAL A 283 -7.03 3.62 19.27
N SER A 284 -7.67 4.54 18.56
CA SER A 284 -9.07 4.96 18.78
C SER A 284 -10.00 4.40 17.69
N PHE A 285 -11.30 4.53 17.87
CA PHE A 285 -12.27 4.19 16.83
C PHE A 285 -12.09 5.05 15.57
N ASP A 286 -11.84 6.35 15.73
CA ASP A 286 -11.67 7.29 14.61
C ASP A 286 -10.50 6.90 13.71
N ASP A 287 -9.44 6.31 14.27
CA ASP A 287 -8.31 5.79 13.51
C ASP A 287 -8.71 4.67 12.56
N ILE A 288 -9.56 3.75 13.05
CA ILE A 288 -10.05 2.61 12.28
C ILE A 288 -10.96 3.07 11.16
N GLU A 289 -11.87 4.01 11.44
CA GLU A 289 -12.80 4.55 10.44
C GLU A 289 -12.07 5.32 9.34
N ALA A 290 -11.07 6.13 9.71
CA ALA A 290 -10.30 6.93 8.75
C ALA A 290 -9.55 6.07 7.72
N VAL A 291 -9.08 4.88 8.10
CA VAL A 291 -8.30 4.00 7.21
C VAL A 291 -9.17 2.97 6.49
N ALA A 292 -10.43 2.79 6.92
CA ALA A 292 -11.32 1.76 6.39
C ALA A 292 -11.53 1.81 4.88
N PRO A 293 -11.72 2.98 4.22
CA PRO A 293 -11.86 3.02 2.76
C PRO A 293 -10.65 2.42 2.04
N SER A 294 -9.44 2.87 2.38
CA SER A 294 -8.20 2.40 1.75
C SER A 294 -7.87 0.95 2.10
N ALA A 295 -8.27 0.50 3.30
CA ALA A 295 -8.08 -0.87 3.75
C ALA A 295 -9.06 -1.85 3.11
N LEU A 296 -10.33 -1.50 2.95
CA LEU A 296 -11.37 -2.49 2.64
C LEU A 296 -11.77 -2.49 1.16
N ARG A 297 -11.62 -1.38 0.42
CA ARG A 297 -12.24 -1.22 -0.90
C ARG A 297 -11.88 -2.28 -1.95
N HIS A 298 -10.66 -2.82 -1.89
CA HIS A 298 -10.17 -3.86 -2.80
C HIS A 298 -10.37 -5.27 -2.29
N ARG A 299 -10.99 -5.40 -1.11
CA ARG A 299 -11.32 -6.66 -0.43
C ARG A 299 -12.81 -6.97 -0.49
N LEU A 300 -13.63 -6.06 -1.02
CA LEU A 300 -15.07 -6.23 -1.19
C LEU A 300 -15.39 -6.57 -2.64
N ILE A 301 -16.07 -7.69 -2.85
CA ILE A 301 -16.42 -8.16 -4.19
C ILE A 301 -17.90 -7.90 -4.41
N LEU A 302 -18.19 -7.02 -5.37
CA LEU A 302 -19.55 -6.66 -5.76
C LEU A 302 -20.26 -7.83 -6.46
N ASN A 303 -21.58 -7.85 -6.36
CA ASN A 303 -22.42 -8.72 -7.19
C ASN A 303 -22.89 -7.98 -8.45
N PHE A 304 -23.57 -8.71 -9.34
CA PHE A 304 -24.01 -8.17 -10.63
C PHE A 304 -25.04 -7.05 -10.50
N GLU A 305 -25.87 -7.08 -9.45
CA GLU A 305 -26.86 -6.05 -9.14
C GLU A 305 -26.18 -4.73 -8.77
N ALA A 306 -25.16 -4.80 -7.91
CA ALA A 306 -24.37 -3.64 -7.50
C ALA A 306 -23.66 -3.00 -8.70
N GLU A 307 -23.09 -3.80 -9.61
CA GLU A 307 -22.47 -3.31 -10.83
C GLU A 307 -23.49 -2.63 -11.76
N ALA A 308 -24.68 -3.22 -11.92
CA ALA A 308 -25.74 -2.66 -12.76
C ALA A 308 -26.30 -1.33 -12.21
N GLU A 309 -26.36 -1.18 -10.88
CA GLU A 309 -26.81 0.03 -10.20
C GLU A 309 -25.70 1.07 -10.00
N GLY A 310 -24.46 0.76 -10.37
CA GLY A 310 -23.31 1.65 -10.21
C GLY A 310 -22.89 1.86 -8.74
N ILE A 311 -23.21 0.91 -7.86
CA ILE A 311 -22.83 0.94 -6.45
C ILE A 311 -21.33 0.68 -6.33
N THR A 312 -20.63 1.55 -5.60
CA THR A 312 -19.19 1.44 -5.37
C THR A 312 -18.88 0.77 -4.03
N THR A 313 -17.72 0.13 -3.92
CA THR A 313 -17.24 -0.42 -2.65
C THR A 313 -17.07 0.67 -1.58
N ASP A 314 -16.66 1.88 -1.97
CA ASP A 314 -16.58 3.03 -1.07
C ASP A 314 -17.94 3.44 -0.50
N HIS A 315 -19.01 3.37 -1.30
CA HIS A 315 -20.37 3.61 -0.81
C HIS A 315 -20.79 2.57 0.23
N ILE A 316 -20.51 1.29 -0.04
CA ILE A 316 -20.79 0.19 0.89
C ILE A 316 -20.00 0.38 2.20
N ILE A 317 -18.72 0.70 2.12
CA ILE A 317 -17.87 0.95 3.31
C ILE A 317 -18.42 2.11 4.13
N ALA A 318 -18.77 3.23 3.48
CA ALA A 318 -19.32 4.39 4.17
C ALA A 318 -20.63 4.07 4.89
N GLN A 319 -21.46 3.20 4.33
CA GLN A 319 -22.70 2.77 4.95
C GLN A 319 -22.45 1.78 6.10
N VAL A 320 -21.54 0.82 5.93
CA VAL A 320 -21.12 -0.10 7.01
C VAL A 320 -20.57 0.66 8.21
N LEU A 321 -19.75 1.70 7.99
CA LEU A 321 -19.22 2.55 9.06
C LEU A 321 -20.32 3.32 9.83
N LYS A 322 -21.44 3.65 9.18
CA LYS A 322 -22.58 4.31 9.82
C LYS A 322 -23.45 3.32 10.61
N ASP A 323 -23.64 2.12 10.07
CA ASP A 323 -24.57 1.13 10.62
C ASP A 323 -23.96 0.29 11.75
N VAL A 324 -22.64 0.07 11.72
CA VAL A 324 -21.95 -0.74 12.72
C VAL A 324 -21.58 0.12 13.94
N PRO A 325 -22.09 -0.18 15.15
CA PRO A 325 -21.83 0.64 16.32
C PRO A 325 -20.39 0.46 16.85
N ARG A 326 -19.81 1.58 17.31
CA ARG A 326 -18.49 1.64 17.97
C ARG A 326 -18.46 0.87 19.28
N ASP A 327 -19.53 0.97 20.06
CA ASP A 327 -19.71 0.21 21.29
C ASP A 327 -20.60 -1.00 21.02
N ALA A 328 -20.14 -2.18 21.40
CA ALA A 328 -21.04 -3.31 21.48
C ALA A 328 -22.01 -3.01 22.63
N ALA A 329 -23.25 -2.64 22.32
CA ALA A 329 -24.33 -3.04 23.21
C ALA A 329 -24.16 -4.56 23.34
N VAL A 330 -23.97 -5.04 24.57
CA VAL A 330 -24.06 -6.46 24.87
C VAL A 330 -25.32 -6.94 24.16
N LEU A 331 -25.17 -7.80 23.15
CA LEU A 331 -26.28 -8.51 22.55
C LEU A 331 -26.81 -9.41 23.68
N THR A 332 -27.67 -8.84 24.53
CA THR A 332 -28.47 -9.60 25.48
C THR A 332 -29.40 -10.46 24.63
N SER A 333 -29.06 -11.76 24.62
CA SER A 333 -29.87 -12.95 24.37
C SER A 333 -31.34 -12.71 24.05
#